data_AF-A0A962JL10-F1
#
_entry.id   AF-A0A962JL10-F1
#
_cell.length_a   1.000
_cell.length_b   1.000
_cell.length_c   1.000
_cell.angle_alpha   90.00
_cell.angle_beta   90.00
_cell.angle_gamma   90.00
#
_symmetry.space_group_name_H-M   'P 1'
#
loop_
_entity.id
_entity.type
_entity.pdbx_description
1 polymer ?
#
loop_
_entity_poly.entity_id
_entity_poly.type
_entity_poly.pdbx_seq_one_letter_code
_entity_poly.pdbx_strand_id
1 'polypeptide(L)'
;VAFMVADVAIELEAMRLMTWRACALAEQGKEFHREAYLAKILCAEKAMKLGTDAVQLLGGHGFTKEHPVERWYRDMRCLAVMHSGLHL
;
A
#
# COMPACT_ATOMS: atom_id res chain seq x y z
N VAL A 1 11.23 -3.83 -15.74
CA VAL A 1 11.66 -3.53 -14.35
C VAL A 1 11.51 -2.05 -14.02
N ALA A 2 12.16 -1.12 -14.74
CA ALA A 2 12.12 0.32 -14.41
C ALA A 2 10.70 0.93 -14.29
N PHE A 3 9.78 0.59 -15.20
CA PHE A 3 8.39 1.07 -15.12
C PHE A 3 7.66 0.62 -13.85
N MET A 4 7.81 -0.64 -13.46
CA MET A 4 7.19 -1.17 -12.24
C MET A 4 7.72 -0.46 -10.98
N VAL A 5 9.02 -0.14 -10.94
CA VAL A 5 9.60 0.65 -9.84
C VAL A 5 9.02 2.06 -9.81
N ALA A 6 8.88 2.70 -10.98
CA ALA A 6 8.27 4.03 -11.09
C ALA A 6 6.79 4.02 -10.65
N ASP A 7 6.00 3.03 -11.09
CA ASP A 7 4.60 2.88 -10.72
C ASP A 7 4.44 2.68 -9.21
N VAL A 8 5.26 1.80 -8.61
CA VAL A 8 5.29 1.59 -7.16
C VAL A 8 5.60 2.89 -6.41
N ALA A 9 6.56 3.67 -6.90
CA ALA A 9 6.92 4.95 -6.28
C ALA A 9 5.78 5.98 -6.38
N ILE A 10 5.12 6.09 -7.52
CA ILE A 10 3.98 7.01 -7.73
C ILE A 10 2.84 6.68 -6.77
N GLU A 11 2.46 5.41 -6.68
CA GLU A 11 1.38 4.96 -5.80
C GLU A 11 1.74 5.16 -4.33
N LEU A 12 3.00 4.90 -3.95
CA LEU A 12 3.48 5.14 -2.58
C LEU A 12 3.37 6.61 -2.18
N GLU A 13 3.78 7.52 -3.05
CA GLU A 13 3.67 8.96 -2.81
C GLU A 13 2.21 9.43 -2.78
N ALA A 14 1.34 8.89 -3.64
CA ALA A 14 -0.10 9.18 -3.59
C ALA A 14 -0.73 8.78 -2.25
N MET A 15 -0.44 7.56 -1.77
CA MET A 15 -0.92 7.07 -0.47
C MET A 15 -0.41 7.94 0.69
N ARG A 16 0.88 8.31 0.64
CA ARG A 16 1.52 9.18 1.64
C ARG A 16 0.86 10.55 1.70
N LEU A 17 0.67 11.19 0.54
CA LEU A 17 0.05 12.51 0.45
C LEU A 17 -1.41 12.52 0.94
N MET A 18 -2.19 11.49 0.61
CA MET A 18 -3.57 11.38 1.10
C MET A 18 -3.63 11.20 2.62
N THR A 19 -2.74 10.36 3.16
CA THR A 19 -2.64 10.15 4.60
C THR A 19 -2.24 11.44 5.32
N TRP A 20 -1.20 12.13 4.84
CA TRP A 20 -0.75 13.39 5.43
C TRP A 20 -1.79 14.49 5.34
N ARG A 21 -2.56 14.56 4.26
CA ARG A 21 -3.68 15.50 4.15
C ARG A 21 -4.72 15.26 5.24
N ALA A 22 -5.09 14.00 5.49
CA ALA A 22 -6.03 13.66 6.55
C ALA A 22 -5.48 14.02 7.94
N CYS A 23 -4.21 13.69 8.20
CA CYS A 23 -3.53 14.05 9.45
C CYS A 23 -3.46 15.56 9.66
N ALA A 24 -3.09 16.33 8.63
CA ALA A 24 -2.98 17.78 8.71
C ALA A 24 -4.34 18.46 9.02
N LEU A 25 -5.44 17.93 8.49
CA LEU A 25 -6.79 18.41 8.84
C LEU A 25 -7.12 18.10 10.30
N ALA A 26 -6.81 16.89 10.77
CA ALA A 26 -7.02 16.48 12.15
C ALA A 26 -6.22 17.34 13.14
N GLU A 27 -4.95 17.63 12.86
CA GLU A 27 -4.10 18.50 13.68
C GLU A 27 -4.62 19.93 13.75
N GLN A 28 -5.29 20.41 12.69
CA GLN A 28 -5.92 21.73 12.65
C GLN A 28 -7.30 21.77 13.32
N GLY A 29 -7.78 20.65 13.88
CA GLY A 29 -9.13 20.53 14.44
C GLY A 29 -10.25 20.67 13.40
N LYS A 30 -9.94 20.41 12.12
CA LYS A 30 -10.92 20.44 11.02
C LYS A 30 -11.53 19.07 10.80
N GLU A 31 -12.70 19.03 10.16
CA GLU A 31 -13.30 17.78 9.66
C GLU A 31 -12.31 17.02 8.76
N PHE A 32 -12.05 15.76 9.11
CA PHE A 32 -11.04 14.93 8.44
C PHE A 32 -11.49 13.49 8.16
N HIS A 33 -12.65 13.08 8.67
CA HIS A 33 -13.12 11.68 8.59
C HIS A 33 -13.23 11.18 7.15
N ARG A 34 -13.67 12.04 6.23
CA ARG A 34 -13.78 11.73 4.80
C ARG A 34 -12.40 11.49 4.19
N GLU A 35 -11.44 12.38 4.42
CA GLU A 35 -10.08 12.28 3.89
C GLU A 35 -9.36 11.07 4.47
N ALA A 36 -9.53 10.79 5.76
CA ALA A 36 -8.98 9.60 6.40
C ALA A 36 -9.58 8.31 5.81
N TYR A 37 -10.89 8.27 5.56
CA TYR A 37 -11.54 7.12 4.93
C TYR A 37 -11.04 6.89 3.50
N LEU A 38 -10.91 7.96 2.70
CA LEU A 38 -10.36 7.87 1.34
C LEU A 38 -8.90 7.40 1.34
N ALA A 39 -8.07 7.90 2.26
CA ALA A 39 -6.69 7.46 2.40
C ALA A 39 -6.62 5.97 2.79
N LYS A 40 -7.47 5.52 3.72
CA LYS A 40 -7.58 4.11 4.12
C LYS A 40 -7.94 3.21 2.94
N ILE A 41 -8.96 3.57 2.15
CA ILE A 41 -9.39 2.77 1.00
C ILE A 41 -8.26 2.68 -0.03
N LEU A 42 -7.64 3.80 -0.39
CA LEU A 42 -6.55 3.80 -1.36
C LEU A 42 -5.42 2.85 -0.92
N CYS A 43 -5.02 2.93 0.36
CA CYS A 43 -3.98 2.06 0.88
C CYS A 43 -4.39 0.58 0.84
N ALA A 44 -5.64 0.27 1.21
CA ALA A 44 -6.16 -1.09 1.21
C ALA A 44 -6.22 -1.69 -0.20
N GLU A 45 -6.67 -0.93 -1.20
CA GLU A 45 -6.76 -1.37 -2.59
C GLU A 45 -5.38 -1.57 -3.23
N LYS A 46 -4.42 -0.69 -2.93
CA LYS A 46 -3.07 -0.75 -3.55
C LYS A 46 -2.13 -1.75 -2.88
N ALA A 47 -2.34 -2.07 -1.59
CA ALA A 47 -1.45 -2.94 -0.82
C ALA A 47 -1.12 -4.26 -1.53
N MET A 48 -2.12 -4.97 -2.06
CA MET A 48 -1.86 -6.25 -2.74
C MET A 48 -1.04 -6.12 -4.00
N LYS A 49 -1.34 -5.11 -4.82
CA LYS A 49 -0.63 -4.89 -6.06
C LYS A 49 0.84 -4.60 -5.76
N LEU A 50 1.12 -3.69 -4.82
CA LEU A 50 2.48 -3.33 -4.44
C LEU A 50 3.28 -4.50 -3.86
N GLY A 51 2.67 -5.32 -3.00
CA GLY A 51 3.33 -6.52 -2.49
C GLY A 51 3.64 -7.55 -3.59
N THR A 52 2.73 -7.73 -4.54
CA THR A 52 2.90 -8.64 -5.67
C THR A 52 4.00 -8.15 -6.61
N ASP A 53 3.97 -6.86 -6.97
CA ASP A 53 4.97 -6.22 -7.82
C ASP A 53 6.35 -6.28 -7.15
N ALA A 54 6.44 -6.07 -5.83
CA ALA A 54 7.69 -6.15 -5.09
C ALA A 54 8.32 -7.55 -5.11
N VAL A 55 7.53 -8.61 -4.93
CA VAL A 55 8.04 -9.99 -5.06
C VAL A 55 8.48 -10.28 -6.51
N GLN A 56 7.69 -9.82 -7.49
CA GLN A 56 7.98 -10.01 -8.91
C GLN A 56 9.28 -9.31 -9.34
N LEU A 57 9.62 -8.15 -8.76
CA LEU A 57 10.88 -7.45 -9.02
C LEU A 57 12.12 -8.30 -8.67
N LEU A 58 12.02 -9.13 -7.63
CA LEU A 58 13.11 -10.00 -7.17
C LEU A 58 13.05 -11.41 -7.80
N GLY A 59 12.01 -11.74 -8.56
CA GLY A 59 11.81 -13.07 -9.12
C GLY A 59 11.78 -14.15 -8.04
N GLY A 60 12.48 -15.27 -8.26
CA GLY A 60 12.54 -16.37 -7.29
C GLY A 60 13.08 -15.96 -5.92
N HIS A 61 14.03 -15.01 -5.88
CA HIS A 61 14.56 -14.47 -4.61
C HIS A 61 13.49 -13.71 -3.80
N GLY A 62 12.44 -13.21 -4.46
CA GLY A 62 11.34 -12.52 -3.80
C GLY A 62 10.47 -13.41 -2.90
N PHE A 63 10.61 -14.73 -3.01
CA PHE A 63 9.94 -15.71 -2.13
C PHE A 63 10.88 -16.30 -1.07
N THR A 64 12.16 -15.95 -1.09
CA THR A 64 13.14 -16.44 -0.12
C THR A 64 13.16 -15.55 1.11
N LYS A 65 13.55 -16.11 2.26
CA LYS A 65 13.68 -15.36 3.53
C LYS A 65 14.95 -14.51 3.61
N GLU A 66 15.79 -14.52 2.58
CA GLU A 66 17.00 -13.68 2.51
C GLU A 66 16.64 -12.20 2.33
N HIS A 67 15.45 -11.92 1.78
CA HIS A 67 14.93 -10.57 1.61
C HIS A 67 13.60 -10.40 2.36
N PRO A 68 13.34 -9.22 2.94
CA PRO A 68 12.11 -8.99 3.71
C PRO A 68 10.84 -8.94 2.85
N VAL A 69 10.96 -8.88 1.52
CA VAL A 69 9.84 -8.68 0.59
C VAL A 69 8.79 -9.79 0.69
N GLU A 70 9.20 -11.04 0.92
CA GLU A 70 8.26 -12.17 1.07
C GLU A 70 7.32 -11.96 2.26
N ARG A 71 7.87 -11.41 3.36
CA ARG A 71 7.11 -11.12 4.56
C ARG A 71 6.14 -9.98 4.31
N TRP A 72 6.60 -8.89 3.68
CA TRP A 72 5.74 -7.75 3.34
C TRP A 72 4.59 -8.16 2.43
N TYR A 73 4.83 -9.01 1.45
CA TYR A 73 3.78 -9.57 0.60
C TYR A 73 2.72 -10.33 1.40
N ARG A 74 3.13 -11.20 2.34
CA ARG A 74 2.20 -11.92 3.21
C ARG A 74 1.40 -11.00 4.13
N ASP A 75 2.06 -9.98 4.69
CA ASP A 75 1.41 -8.99 5.56
C ASP A 75 0.36 -8.17 4.75
N MET A 76 0.70 -7.74 3.54
CA MET A 76 -0.22 -7.05 2.64
C MET A 76 -1.41 -7.93 2.22
N ARG A 77 -1.20 -9.25 2.07
CA ARG A 77 -2.27 -10.23 1.83
C ARG A 77 -3.26 -10.31 2.97
N CYS A 78 -2.77 -10.29 4.21
CA CYS A 78 -3.63 -10.23 5.38
C CYS A 78 -4.47 -8.94 5.40
N LEU A 79 -3.82 -7.79 5.14
CA LEU A 79 -4.50 -6.49 5.13
C LEU A 79 -5.63 -6.43 4.10
N ALA A 80 -5.39 -6.89 2.87
CA ALA A 80 -6.41 -6.82 1.82
C ALA A 80 -7.63 -7.70 2.12
N VAL A 81 -7.42 -8.90 2.66
CA VAL A 81 -8.53 -9.76 3.09
C VAL A 81 -9.35 -9.10 4.20
N MET A 82 -8.68 -8.46 5.17
CA MET A 82 -9.35 -7.82 6.30
C MET A 82 -10.13 -6.54 5.93
N HIS A 83 -9.65 -5.77 4.95
CA HIS A 83 -10.19 -4.44 4.66
C HIS A 83 -11.14 -4.39 3.47
N SER A 84 -10.90 -5.22 2.44
CA SER A 84 -11.56 -5.08 1.14
C SER A 84 -12.49 -6.25 0.81
N GLY A 85 -12.54 -7.31 1.63
CA GLY A 85 -13.20 -8.57 1.25
C GLY A 85 -12.49 -9.23 0.05
N LEU A 86 -12.85 -10.46 -0.29
CA LEU A 86 -12.28 -11.23 -1.43
C LEU A 86 -12.69 -10.66 -2.81
N HIS A 87 -12.58 -9.35 -3.02
CA HIS A 87 -12.58 -8.78 -4.36
C HIS A 87 -11.18 -8.95 -4.95
N LEU A 88 -10.88 -10.18 -5.37
CA LEU A 88 -9.75 -10.52 -6.23
C LEU A 88 -10.16 -10.36 -7.69
#